data_AF-A0A535XTA9-F1
#
_entry.id   AF-A0A535XTA9-F1
#
_cell.length_a   1.000
_cell.length_b   1.000
_cell.length_c   1.000
_cell.angle_alpha   90.00
_cell.angle_beta   90.00
_cell.angle_gamma   90.00
#
_symmetry.space_group_name_H-M   'P 1'
#
loop_
_entity.id
_entity.type
_entity.pdbx_description
1 polymer ?
#
loop_
_entity_poly.entity_id
_entity_poly.type
_entity_poly.pdbx_seq_one_letter_code
_entity_poly.pdbx_strand_id
1 'polypeptide(L)'
;MPEGTGPTGREPSEVEPASGEQLRPLATRRDFLVGAGAGAVVVGVVAGAGIAVTRGGTQPAPAVQTGPGGPAVAVAPAPAAQVQPAPQAQAPQAVAPAREALPATMRRVNLDIDGLKHDVTVDVRDSLWETMTRQLNMASSNLGCDRAQCGACTVVVDGRAVNGCTVLSSRLGRGQKIMTVASLSKGPGVEGLHPIQSAFWQDGGFQCGICTRGFIMSTYALLQANPKPTDDEISEGLAGNICRCGEYAKIYTAVKTASTEMAGGQVTYTAPASIFTVGPTQAAPAAATAGPTVSKDFEFVSALSTIEEFEPMAAPIKQQPGIVEITGSQLTITVKWDPSKVDEAGVRKYLTDAGHPVK
;
A
#
# COMPACT_ATOMS: atom_id res chain seq x y z
N MET A 1 20.12 58.41 -1.69
CA MET A 1 20.99 57.35 -2.23
C MET A 1 22.40 57.90 -2.22
N PRO A 2 23.24 57.38 -1.31
CA PRO A 2 24.18 56.37 -1.76
C PRO A 2 24.10 55.08 -0.94
N GLU A 3 24.56 54.02 -1.60
CA GLU A 3 24.52 52.61 -1.26
C GLU A 3 25.60 52.21 -0.25
N GLY A 4 25.37 51.07 0.42
CA GLY A 4 26.42 50.14 0.80
C GLY A 4 26.77 50.07 2.29
N THR A 5 26.40 48.96 2.93
CA THR A 5 27.26 48.17 3.83
C THR A 5 26.51 46.90 4.24
N GLY A 6 26.81 45.78 3.59
CA GLY A 6 26.42 44.46 4.07
C GLY A 6 27.42 43.95 5.11
N PRO A 7 27.01 43.20 6.15
CA PRO A 7 27.94 42.56 7.05
C PRO A 7 28.37 41.18 6.54
N THR A 8 29.63 41.14 6.13
CA THR A 8 30.68 40.13 6.42
C THR A 8 30.25 38.73 6.90
N GLY A 9 30.70 37.74 6.14
CA GLY A 9 30.62 36.31 6.45
C GLY A 9 31.32 35.93 7.76
N ARG A 10 30.78 34.88 8.36
CA ARG A 10 31.33 34.23 9.54
C ARG A 10 32.09 32.99 9.07
N GLU A 11 33.40 32.98 9.29
CA GLU A 11 34.24 31.80 9.08
C GLU A 11 33.85 30.66 10.05
N PRO A 12 34.02 29.39 9.64
CA PRO A 12 33.63 28.23 10.43
C PRO A 12 34.64 27.96 11.55
N SER A 13 34.14 27.77 12.78
CA SER A 13 34.95 27.34 13.91
C SER A 13 35.35 25.87 13.78
N GLU A 14 36.64 25.61 13.92
CA GLU A 14 37.26 24.29 14.05
C GLU A 14 36.66 23.49 15.23
N VAL A 15 36.35 22.21 14.98
CA VAL A 15 36.09 21.21 16.03
C VAL A 15 36.82 19.93 15.64
N GLU A 16 37.66 19.45 16.54
CA GLU A 16 38.34 18.15 16.54
C GLU A 16 38.44 17.68 18.01
N PRO A 17 38.57 16.38 18.32
CA PRO A 17 37.64 15.30 18.01
C PRO A 17 37.23 14.51 19.28
N ALA A 18 36.11 13.79 19.28
CA ALA A 18 35.83 12.81 20.33
C ALA A 18 34.98 11.62 19.86
N SER A 19 35.58 10.44 20.01
CA SER A 19 34.97 9.14 20.33
C SER A 19 33.86 8.60 19.42
N GLY A 20 34.30 7.83 18.42
CA GLY A 20 33.92 6.41 18.24
C GLY A 20 32.56 5.94 18.73
N GLU A 21 31.53 6.16 17.92
CA GLU A 21 30.45 5.19 17.73
C GLU A 21 30.09 5.24 16.24
N GLN A 22 30.41 4.18 15.50
CA GLN A 22 30.09 4.07 14.08
C GLN A 22 28.57 3.98 13.92
N LEU A 23 27.92 5.13 13.74
CA LEU A 23 26.55 5.23 13.23
C LEU A 23 26.50 4.45 11.92
N ARG A 24 25.68 3.39 11.88
CA ARG A 24 25.37 2.71 10.62
C ARG A 24 24.69 3.74 9.72
N PRO A 25 25.20 4.00 8.49
CA PRO A 25 24.59 4.99 7.63
C PRO A 25 23.18 4.52 7.28
N LEU A 26 22.17 5.27 7.72
CA LEU A 26 20.85 5.26 7.13
C LEU A 26 21.06 5.44 5.62
N ALA A 27 20.71 4.43 4.83
CA ALA A 27 20.83 4.49 3.38
C ALA A 27 19.90 5.60 2.87
N THR A 28 20.48 6.75 2.60
CA THR A 28 19.76 7.95 2.17
C THR A 28 19.36 7.81 0.71
N ARG A 29 18.42 8.65 0.26
CA ARG A 29 18.07 8.80 -1.16
C ARG A 29 19.30 9.04 -2.05
N ARG A 30 20.35 9.65 -1.50
CA ARG A 30 21.63 9.91 -2.18
C ARG A 30 22.37 8.61 -2.53
N ASP A 31 22.29 7.60 -1.67
CA ASP A 31 22.91 6.29 -1.86
C ASP A 31 22.22 5.46 -2.96
N PHE A 32 20.94 5.77 -3.27
CA PHE A 32 20.24 5.17 -4.41
C PHE A 32 20.70 5.77 -5.75
N LEU A 33 20.86 7.10 -5.82
CA LEU A 33 21.24 7.79 -7.05
C LEU A 33 22.69 7.48 -7.46
N VAL A 34 23.58 7.23 -6.49
CA VAL A 34 24.98 6.82 -6.76
C VAL A 34 25.08 5.33 -7.10
N GLY A 35 24.17 4.49 -6.58
CA GLY A 35 24.20 3.03 -6.73
C GLY A 35 23.57 2.46 -8.02
N ALA A 36 22.97 3.28 -8.88
CA ALA A 36 22.22 2.82 -10.06
C ALA A 36 23.06 2.13 -11.16
N GLY A 37 24.37 1.89 -10.93
CA GLY A 37 25.28 1.27 -11.90
C GLY A 37 26.00 0.00 -11.45
N ALA A 38 25.93 -0.42 -10.19
CA ALA A 38 26.71 -1.56 -9.70
C ALA A 38 25.86 -2.53 -8.89
N GLY A 39 25.40 -3.60 -9.54
CA GLY A 39 24.95 -4.80 -8.85
C GLY A 39 26.13 -5.43 -8.13
N ALA A 40 26.40 -5.01 -6.89
CA ALA A 40 27.27 -5.73 -5.98
C ALA A 40 26.41 -6.70 -5.16
N VAL A 41 26.26 -7.91 -5.68
CA VAL A 41 25.83 -9.05 -4.86
C VAL A 41 26.98 -9.33 -3.90
N VAL A 42 26.83 -8.95 -2.62
CA VAL A 42 27.73 -9.41 -1.58
C VAL A 42 27.27 -10.81 -1.18
N VAL A 43 27.86 -11.83 -1.82
CA VAL A 43 27.74 -13.21 -1.37
C VAL A 43 28.64 -13.35 -0.14
N GLY A 44 28.04 -13.27 1.05
CA GLY A 44 28.70 -13.70 2.29
C GLY A 44 28.81 -15.22 2.30
N VAL A 45 29.99 -15.76 1.98
CA VAL A 45 30.31 -17.17 2.21
C VAL A 45 30.49 -17.37 3.71
N VAL A 46 29.45 -17.87 4.38
CA VAL A 46 29.61 -18.48 5.70
C VAL A 46 30.09 -19.91 5.47
N ALA A 47 31.38 -20.15 5.72
CA ALA A 47 31.95 -21.49 5.76
C ALA A 47 31.43 -22.20 7.02
N GLY A 48 30.25 -22.80 6.91
CA GLY A 48 29.69 -23.72 7.90
C GLY A 48 29.87 -25.15 7.42
N ALA A 49 30.70 -25.92 8.12
CA ALA A 49 30.82 -27.36 7.96
C ALA A 49 29.45 -28.02 8.20
N GLY A 50 28.89 -28.64 7.16
CA GLY A 50 27.62 -29.36 7.21
C GLY A 50 27.72 -30.66 6.42
N ILE A 51 27.64 -31.78 7.14
CA ILE A 51 27.74 -33.15 6.63
C ILE A 51 26.58 -33.42 5.67
N ALA A 52 26.90 -33.81 4.43
CA ALA A 52 25.93 -34.28 3.46
C ALA A 52 25.48 -35.71 3.82
N VAL A 53 24.32 -35.84 4.45
CA VAL A 53 23.63 -37.13 4.61
C VAL A 53 22.75 -37.35 3.38
N THR A 54 23.20 -38.20 2.46
CA THR A 54 22.39 -38.67 1.34
C THR A 54 21.41 -39.72 1.85
N ARG A 55 20.10 -39.47 1.73
CA ARG A 55 19.08 -40.51 1.91
C ARG A 55 19.12 -41.45 0.72
N GLY A 56 19.78 -42.60 0.92
CA GLY A 56 19.78 -43.71 -0.03
C GLY A 56 18.39 -44.33 -0.16
N GLY A 57 17.94 -44.49 -1.41
CA GLY A 57 16.77 -45.29 -1.74
C GLY A 57 17.02 -46.77 -1.48
N THR A 58 16.02 -47.43 -0.89
CA THR A 58 16.01 -48.86 -0.58
C THR A 58 15.94 -49.70 -1.86
N GLN A 59 16.97 -50.51 -2.13
CA GLN A 59 16.86 -51.68 -3.01
C GLN A 59 16.53 -52.93 -2.15
N PRO A 60 15.61 -53.80 -2.56
CA PRO A 60 15.36 -55.06 -1.86
C PRO A 60 16.49 -56.08 -2.14
N ALA A 61 16.92 -56.76 -1.08
CA ALA A 61 17.97 -57.78 -1.08
C ALA A 61 17.50 -59.10 -1.74
N PRO A 62 18.39 -59.86 -2.40
CA PRO A 62 18.07 -61.19 -2.91
C PRO A 62 18.11 -62.23 -1.77
N ALA A 63 17.11 -63.11 -1.74
CA ALA A 63 17.02 -64.23 -0.81
C ALA A 63 18.02 -65.33 -1.19
N VAL A 64 18.84 -65.75 -0.22
CA VAL A 64 19.76 -66.90 -0.32
C VAL A 64 19.10 -68.09 0.36
N GLN A 65 18.88 -69.18 -0.38
CA GLN A 65 18.59 -70.50 0.18
C GLN A 65 19.84 -71.37 0.11
N THR A 66 20.24 -71.94 1.25
CA THR A 66 21.38 -72.85 1.38
C THR A 66 20.92 -74.30 1.43
N GLY A 67 21.52 -75.17 0.63
CA GLY A 67 21.52 -76.63 0.77
C GLY A 67 22.95 -77.16 1.01
N PRO A 68 23.14 -78.31 1.70
CA PRO A 68 24.43 -78.66 2.32
C PRO A 68 25.33 -79.55 1.44
N GLY A 69 26.65 -79.29 1.51
CA GLY A 69 27.70 -80.32 1.33
C GLY A 69 28.38 -80.43 -0.04
N GLY A 70 29.47 -79.66 -0.26
CA GLY A 70 30.44 -79.83 -1.35
C GLY A 70 31.12 -78.51 -1.74
N PRO A 71 32.42 -78.46 -2.12
CA PRO A 71 33.07 -77.22 -2.48
C PRO A 71 32.49 -76.71 -3.80
N ALA A 72 31.69 -75.65 -3.76
CA ALA A 72 31.14 -75.01 -4.95
C ALA A 72 32.24 -74.20 -5.65
N VAL A 73 32.81 -74.77 -6.71
CA VAL A 73 33.61 -74.01 -7.68
C VAL A 73 32.64 -73.12 -8.44
N ALA A 74 32.69 -71.80 -8.21
CA ALA A 74 31.89 -70.84 -8.94
C ALA A 74 32.35 -70.80 -10.39
N VAL A 75 31.60 -71.45 -11.28
CA VAL A 75 31.71 -71.22 -12.73
C VAL A 75 31.12 -69.83 -13.00
N ALA A 76 31.95 -68.89 -13.43
CA ALA A 76 31.48 -67.58 -13.86
C ALA A 76 30.47 -67.77 -15.02
N PRO A 77 29.24 -67.21 -14.93
CA PRO A 77 28.33 -67.25 -16.06
C PRO A 77 28.93 -66.42 -17.22
N ALA A 78 28.76 -66.94 -18.44
CA ALA A 78 29.12 -66.22 -19.66
C ALA A 78 28.49 -64.81 -19.67
N PRO A 79 29.17 -63.78 -20.18
CA PRO A 79 28.62 -62.43 -20.18
C PRO A 79 27.30 -62.44 -20.97
N ALA A 80 26.21 -62.10 -20.27
CA ALA A 80 24.93 -61.87 -20.92
C ALA A 80 25.12 -60.75 -21.95
N ALA A 81 24.84 -61.05 -23.22
CA ALA A 81 24.80 -60.04 -24.26
C ALA A 81 23.81 -58.95 -23.84
N GLN A 82 24.32 -57.75 -23.59
CA GLN A 82 23.48 -56.60 -23.31
C GLN A 82 22.70 -56.27 -24.58
N VAL A 83 21.43 -56.67 -24.62
CA VAL A 83 20.49 -56.18 -25.61
C VAL A 83 20.31 -54.70 -25.34
N GLN A 84 20.89 -53.87 -26.19
CA GLN A 84 20.62 -52.43 -26.18
C GLN A 84 19.12 -52.24 -26.41
N PRO A 85 18.39 -51.56 -25.50
CA PRO A 85 16.99 -51.24 -25.77
C PRO A 85 16.92 -50.37 -27.02
N ALA A 86 16.01 -50.71 -27.93
CA ALA A 86 15.76 -49.96 -29.14
C ALA A 86 15.54 -48.47 -28.80
N PRO A 87 16.02 -47.54 -29.65
CA PRO A 87 15.85 -46.11 -29.39
C PRO A 87 14.36 -45.81 -29.28
N GLN A 88 13.92 -45.50 -28.06
CA GLN A 88 12.56 -45.06 -27.83
C GLN A 88 12.40 -43.71 -28.52
N ALA A 89 11.49 -43.65 -29.50
CA ALA A 89 11.11 -42.42 -30.15
C ALA A 89 10.65 -41.43 -29.07
N GLN A 90 11.43 -40.37 -28.85
CA GLN A 90 11.04 -39.28 -27.98
C GLN A 90 9.75 -38.69 -28.52
N ALA A 91 8.70 -38.69 -27.71
CA ALA A 91 7.46 -37.99 -28.03
C ALA A 91 7.82 -36.54 -28.41
N PRO A 92 7.26 -36.00 -29.51
CA PRO A 92 7.54 -34.63 -29.91
C PRO A 92 7.25 -33.70 -28.73
N GLN A 93 8.28 -33.07 -28.20
CA GLN A 93 8.13 -32.03 -27.19
C GLN A 93 7.26 -30.94 -27.82
N ALA A 94 6.10 -30.68 -27.21
CA ALA A 94 5.23 -29.61 -27.65
C ALA A 94 6.03 -28.31 -27.62
N VAL A 95 6.42 -27.83 -28.80
CA VAL A 95 7.05 -26.51 -28.96
C VAL A 95 6.01 -25.51 -28.49
N ALA A 96 6.24 -24.88 -27.35
CA ALA A 96 5.39 -23.81 -26.88
C ALA A 96 5.21 -22.81 -28.04
N PRO A 97 3.97 -22.38 -28.35
CA PRO A 97 3.74 -21.49 -29.48
C PRO A 97 4.68 -20.30 -29.36
N ALA A 98 5.39 -19.98 -30.45
CA ALA A 98 6.30 -18.85 -30.49
C ALA A 98 5.52 -17.62 -30.05
N ARG A 99 5.85 -17.07 -28.87
CA ARG A 99 5.21 -15.87 -28.37
C ARG A 99 5.40 -14.79 -29.43
N GLU A 100 4.29 -14.26 -29.93
CA GLU A 100 4.28 -13.19 -30.92
C GLU A 100 5.27 -12.10 -30.51
N ALA A 101 6.12 -11.71 -31.47
CA ALA A 101 7.15 -10.73 -31.25
C ALA A 101 6.51 -9.39 -30.90
N LEU A 102 6.84 -8.86 -29.73
CA LEU A 102 6.33 -7.56 -29.32
C LEU A 102 7.04 -6.43 -30.08
N PRO A 103 6.37 -5.28 -30.31
CA PRO A 103 7.03 -4.06 -30.76
C PRO A 103 8.25 -3.73 -29.90
N ALA A 104 9.25 -3.06 -30.46
CA ALA A 104 10.48 -2.71 -29.74
C ALA A 104 10.23 -1.85 -28.48
N THR A 105 9.12 -1.11 -28.46
CA THR A 105 8.66 -0.29 -27.35
C THR A 105 7.98 -1.08 -26.23
N MET A 106 7.75 -2.38 -26.38
CA MET A 106 6.98 -3.20 -25.42
C MET A 106 7.85 -4.28 -24.79
N ARG A 107 7.59 -4.58 -23.51
CA ARG A 107 8.27 -5.63 -22.73
C ARG A 107 7.28 -6.41 -21.89
N ARG A 108 7.41 -7.74 -21.89
CA ARG A 108 6.71 -8.60 -20.92
C ARG A 108 7.49 -8.58 -19.60
N VAL A 109 6.81 -8.30 -18.50
CA VAL A 109 7.38 -8.30 -17.15
C VAL A 109 6.46 -9.04 -16.20
N ASN A 110 7.04 -9.73 -15.22
CA ASN A 110 6.31 -10.40 -14.14
C ASN A 110 6.53 -9.60 -12.85
N LEU A 111 5.62 -8.68 -12.53
CA LEU A 111 5.73 -7.82 -11.36
C LEU A 111 5.22 -8.56 -10.12
N ASP A 112 5.94 -8.48 -9.00
CA ASP A 112 5.50 -9.00 -7.70
C ASP A 112 5.05 -7.81 -6.86
N ILE A 113 3.73 -7.58 -6.81
CA ILE A 113 3.13 -6.45 -6.11
C ILE A 113 2.29 -7.00 -4.97
N ASP A 114 2.60 -6.60 -3.74
CA ASP A 114 1.90 -7.05 -2.54
C ASP A 114 1.86 -8.58 -2.40
N GLY A 115 2.90 -9.27 -2.88
CA GLY A 115 3.01 -10.73 -2.89
C GLY A 115 2.29 -11.44 -4.04
N LEU A 116 1.60 -10.69 -4.90
CA LEU A 116 0.87 -11.20 -6.06
C LEU A 116 1.68 -11.01 -7.34
N LYS A 117 1.71 -12.05 -8.19
CA LYS A 117 2.41 -12.02 -9.47
C LYS A 117 1.49 -11.47 -10.57
N HIS A 118 1.97 -10.45 -11.27
CA HIS A 118 1.29 -9.81 -12.39
C HIS A 118 2.13 -9.96 -13.67
N ASP A 119 1.70 -10.82 -14.59
CA ASP A 119 2.26 -10.92 -15.92
C ASP A 119 1.64 -9.85 -16.83
N VAL A 120 2.39 -8.79 -17.11
CA VAL A 120 1.93 -7.65 -17.90
C VAL A 120 2.87 -7.34 -19.05
N THR A 121 2.32 -6.75 -20.12
CA THR A 121 3.12 -6.19 -21.20
C THR A 121 3.07 -4.68 -21.11
N VAL A 122 4.21 -4.05 -20.86
CA VAL A 122 4.33 -2.61 -20.58
C VAL A 122 5.10 -1.90 -21.69
N ASP A 123 4.81 -0.63 -21.92
CA ASP A 123 5.69 0.22 -22.72
C ASP A 123 7.01 0.41 -21.95
N VAL A 124 8.13 0.48 -22.66
CA VAL A 124 9.45 0.69 -22.05
C VAL A 124 9.55 2.00 -21.25
N ARG A 125 8.66 2.95 -21.52
CA ARG A 125 8.55 4.26 -20.86
C ARG A 125 7.55 4.28 -19.71
N ASP A 126 6.69 3.27 -19.58
CA ASP A 126 5.69 3.26 -18.51
C ASP A 126 6.38 3.21 -17.15
N SER A 127 6.02 4.16 -16.30
CA SER A 127 6.42 4.13 -14.89
C SER A 127 5.68 3.03 -14.13
N LEU A 128 6.22 2.66 -12.97
CA LEU A 128 5.61 1.71 -12.05
C LEU A 128 4.25 2.22 -11.58
N TRP A 129 4.15 3.52 -11.29
CA TRP A 129 2.86 4.11 -10.92
C TRP A 129 1.83 3.98 -12.04
N GLU A 130 2.20 4.33 -13.28
CA GLU A 130 1.29 4.21 -14.43
C GLU A 130 0.86 2.77 -14.69
N THR A 131 1.79 1.82 -14.57
CA THR A 131 1.46 0.40 -14.74
C THR A 131 0.47 -0.08 -13.66
N MET A 132 0.77 0.21 -12.39
CA MET A 132 -0.11 -0.16 -11.26
C MET A 132 -1.50 0.48 -11.41
N THR A 133 -1.57 1.78 -11.67
CA THR A 133 -2.85 2.49 -11.66
C THR A 133 -3.61 2.38 -12.97
N ARG A 134 -2.95 2.55 -14.13
CA ARG A 134 -3.63 2.60 -15.44
C ARG A 134 -3.84 1.23 -16.08
N GLN A 135 -2.97 0.25 -15.82
CA GLN A 135 -3.11 -1.09 -16.42
C GLN A 135 -3.68 -2.12 -15.43
N LEU A 136 -3.22 -2.08 -14.17
CA LEU A 136 -3.66 -3.03 -13.14
C LEU A 136 -4.82 -2.51 -12.29
N ASN A 137 -5.29 -1.27 -12.51
CA ASN A 137 -6.37 -0.63 -11.75
C ASN A 137 -6.13 -0.62 -10.22
N MET A 138 -4.87 -0.58 -9.80
CA MET A 138 -4.49 -0.53 -8.39
C MET A 138 -4.48 0.94 -7.92
N ALA A 139 -5.36 1.24 -6.98
CA ALA A 139 -5.44 2.54 -6.31
C ALA A 139 -4.58 2.61 -5.05
N SER A 140 -3.48 1.85 -4.96
CA SER A 140 -2.64 1.77 -3.76
C SER A 140 -1.58 2.89 -3.65
N SER A 141 -1.54 3.82 -4.60
CA SER A 141 -0.59 4.92 -4.66
C SER A 141 -1.16 6.09 -5.46
N ASN A 142 -0.74 7.32 -5.18
CA ASN A 142 -1.22 8.53 -5.86
C ASN A 142 -0.15 9.16 -6.75
N LEU A 143 -0.54 9.93 -7.77
CA LEU A 143 0.37 10.77 -8.55
C LEU A 143 0.08 12.24 -8.27
N GLY A 144 1.10 12.97 -7.80
CA GLY A 144 0.98 14.39 -7.51
C GLY A 144 1.76 15.30 -8.48
N CYS A 145 3.02 14.97 -8.77
CA CYS A 145 3.92 15.86 -9.51
C CYS A 145 4.57 15.26 -10.76
N ASP A 146 4.64 13.93 -10.86
CA ASP A 146 5.31 13.19 -11.94
C ASP A 146 6.77 13.61 -12.26
N ARG A 147 7.50 14.10 -11.25
CA ARG A 147 8.89 14.59 -11.38
C ARG A 147 9.76 14.28 -10.17
N ALA A 148 9.42 13.23 -9.42
CA ALA A 148 10.18 12.73 -8.27
C ALA A 148 10.32 13.70 -7.08
N GLN A 149 9.35 14.59 -6.86
CA GLN A 149 9.44 15.61 -5.82
C GLN A 149 8.46 15.43 -4.67
N CYS A 150 7.20 15.08 -4.97
CA CYS A 150 6.15 15.12 -3.95
C CYS A 150 6.01 13.86 -3.09
N GLY A 151 6.60 12.73 -3.47
CA GLY A 151 6.51 11.48 -2.70
C GLY A 151 5.13 10.80 -2.66
N ALA A 152 4.07 11.40 -3.18
CA ALA A 152 2.72 10.81 -3.16
C ALA A 152 2.63 9.43 -3.85
N CYS A 153 3.56 9.17 -4.78
CA CYS A 153 3.68 7.92 -5.51
C CYS A 153 4.61 6.88 -4.84
N THR A 154 4.97 7.08 -3.58
CA THR A 154 5.96 6.23 -2.91
C THR A 154 5.43 4.82 -2.71
N VAL A 155 6.22 3.86 -3.15
CA VAL A 155 6.10 2.43 -2.85
C VAL A 155 7.44 1.91 -2.34
N VAL A 156 7.46 0.72 -1.76
CA VAL A 156 8.69 0.09 -1.28
C VAL A 156 9.11 -1.01 -2.25
N VAL A 157 10.30 -0.90 -2.82
CA VAL A 157 10.89 -1.91 -3.71
C VAL A 157 12.11 -2.49 -3.04
N ASP A 158 12.10 -3.80 -2.77
CA ASP A 158 13.18 -4.51 -2.06
C ASP A 158 13.63 -3.80 -0.77
N GLY A 159 12.65 -3.38 0.04
CA GLY A 159 12.87 -2.70 1.32
C GLY A 159 13.19 -1.20 1.22
N ARG A 160 13.26 -0.62 0.01
CA ARG A 160 13.59 0.80 -0.20
C ARG A 160 12.39 1.60 -0.65
N ALA A 161 12.09 2.71 0.01
CA ALA A 161 11.10 3.67 -0.47
C ALA A 161 11.59 4.34 -1.77
N VAL A 162 10.77 4.27 -2.83
CA VAL A 162 11.06 4.85 -4.14
C VAL A 162 9.84 5.58 -4.71
N ASN A 163 10.09 6.64 -5.48
CA ASN A 163 9.05 7.32 -6.23
C ASN A 163 8.60 6.47 -7.42
N GLY A 164 7.41 5.87 -7.35
CA GLY A 164 6.88 5.00 -8.39
C GLY A 164 6.79 5.66 -9.78
N CYS A 165 6.64 6.98 -9.85
CA CYS A 165 6.67 7.74 -11.12
C CYS A 165 8.05 7.73 -11.83
N THR A 166 9.13 7.38 -11.14
CA THR A 166 10.49 7.37 -11.72
C THR A 166 11.08 5.99 -11.94
N VAL A 167 10.36 4.94 -11.55
CA VAL A 167 10.80 3.56 -11.76
C VAL A 167 10.11 3.04 -13.00
N LEU A 168 10.88 2.63 -14.02
CA LEU A 168 10.31 2.03 -15.23
C LEU A 168 9.90 0.59 -14.95
N SER A 169 8.63 0.24 -15.21
CA SER A 169 8.13 -1.13 -15.05
C SER A 169 8.90 -2.13 -15.90
N SER A 170 9.35 -1.69 -17.08
CA SER A 170 10.16 -2.48 -18.02
C SER A 170 11.52 -2.93 -17.46
N ARG A 171 11.99 -2.32 -16.36
CA ARG A 171 13.24 -2.69 -15.67
C ARG A 171 13.01 -3.63 -14.49
N LEU A 172 11.77 -3.86 -14.09
CA LEU A 172 11.39 -4.73 -12.99
C LEU A 172 11.04 -6.14 -13.50
N GLY A 173 10.58 -6.98 -12.58
CA GLY A 173 10.12 -8.35 -12.86
C GLY A 173 11.23 -9.39 -12.95
N ARG A 174 12.35 -9.14 -12.28
CA ARG A 174 13.48 -10.07 -12.10
C ARG A 174 13.57 -10.58 -10.66
N GLY A 175 12.44 -10.62 -9.96
CA GLY A 175 12.34 -11.08 -8.57
C GLY A 175 12.19 -9.98 -7.52
N GLN A 176 12.25 -8.71 -7.92
CA GLN A 176 12.02 -7.59 -7.00
C GLN A 176 10.62 -7.66 -6.37
N LYS A 177 10.53 -7.32 -5.09
CA LYS A 177 9.29 -7.25 -4.32
C LYS A 177 8.82 -5.80 -4.22
N ILE A 178 7.61 -5.53 -4.71
CA ILE A 178 6.98 -4.22 -4.67
C ILE A 178 5.90 -4.29 -3.60
N MET A 179 6.01 -3.45 -2.58
CA MET A 179 5.01 -3.29 -1.53
C MET A 179 4.36 -1.92 -1.65
N THR A 180 3.03 -1.92 -1.62
CA THR A 180 2.19 -0.73 -1.61
C THR A 180 1.49 -0.61 -0.25
N VAL A 181 0.77 0.50 -0.05
CA VAL A 181 0.01 0.73 1.19
C VAL A 181 -1.03 -0.36 1.47
N ALA A 182 -1.50 -1.05 0.43
CA ALA A 182 -2.51 -2.10 0.56
C ALA A 182 -1.96 -3.36 1.25
N SER A 183 -0.66 -3.64 1.13
CA SER A 183 -0.03 -4.80 1.77
C SER A 183 0.14 -4.68 3.28
N LEU A 184 0.01 -3.48 3.85
CA LEU A 184 0.28 -3.27 5.28
C LEU A 184 -0.82 -3.82 6.17
N SER A 185 -2.07 -3.74 5.71
CA SER A 185 -3.24 -4.19 6.49
C SER A 185 -3.25 -5.73 6.57
N LYS A 186 -3.48 -6.26 7.78
CA LYS A 186 -3.49 -7.70 8.08
C LYS A 186 -4.89 -8.32 8.04
N GLY A 187 -5.92 -7.51 7.82
CA GLY A 187 -7.31 -7.94 7.82
C GLY A 187 -8.26 -6.79 7.48
N PRO A 188 -9.58 -7.06 7.49
CA PRO A 188 -10.59 -6.04 7.23
C PRO A 188 -10.76 -5.09 8.42
N GLY A 189 -11.29 -3.90 8.13
CA GLY A 189 -11.69 -2.94 9.14
C GLY A 189 -10.53 -2.35 9.95
N VAL A 190 -10.88 -1.72 11.05
CA VAL A 190 -9.97 -1.02 11.95
C VAL A 190 -8.94 -1.94 12.57
N GLU A 191 -9.37 -3.12 13.03
CA GLU A 191 -8.52 -4.10 13.71
C GLU A 191 -7.44 -4.67 12.79
N GLY A 192 -7.69 -4.65 11.48
CA GLY A 192 -6.74 -5.08 10.46
C GLY A 192 -5.71 -4.02 10.07
N LEU A 193 -5.81 -2.80 10.57
CA LEU A 193 -4.87 -1.73 10.22
C LEU A 193 -3.47 -2.00 10.81
N HIS A 194 -2.45 -1.72 10.02
CA HIS A 194 -1.08 -1.68 10.51
C HIS A 194 -0.91 -0.53 11.52
N PRO A 195 -0.05 -0.63 12.56
CA PRO A 195 0.19 0.45 13.52
C PRO A 195 0.46 1.82 12.87
N ILE A 196 1.22 1.85 11.77
CA ILE A 196 1.43 3.07 10.97
C ILE A 196 0.11 3.63 10.42
N GLN A 197 -0.77 2.80 9.86
CA GLN A 197 -2.06 3.24 9.35
C GLN A 197 -2.97 3.73 10.49
N SER A 198 -3.00 3.00 11.60
CA SER A 198 -3.74 3.37 12.81
C SER A 198 -3.29 4.70 13.37
N ALA A 199 -1.97 4.92 13.50
CA ALA A 199 -1.42 6.17 14.01
C ALA A 199 -1.72 7.34 13.06
N PHE A 200 -1.53 7.20 11.75
CA PHE A 200 -1.89 8.27 10.80
C PHE A 200 -3.37 8.60 10.88
N TRP A 201 -4.24 7.60 11.03
CA TRP A 201 -5.67 7.82 11.16
C TRP A 201 -6.03 8.52 12.47
N GLN A 202 -5.58 7.99 13.60
CA GLN A 202 -6.03 8.42 14.92
C GLN A 202 -5.29 9.65 15.46
N ASP A 203 -4.07 9.93 14.98
CA ASP A 203 -3.36 11.18 15.29
C ASP A 203 -3.65 12.29 14.27
N GLY A 204 -4.51 12.01 13.28
CA GLY A 204 -4.89 13.00 12.27
C GLY A 204 -3.73 13.40 11.35
N GLY A 205 -2.81 12.48 11.06
CA GLY A 205 -1.68 12.67 10.14
C GLY A 205 -2.08 12.79 8.66
N PHE A 206 -3.32 13.22 8.37
CA PHE A 206 -3.86 13.40 7.03
C PHE A 206 -5.05 14.37 7.02
N GLN A 207 -5.37 14.90 5.83
CA GLN A 207 -6.64 15.57 5.54
C GLN A 207 -7.16 15.09 4.18
N CYS A 208 -6.72 15.72 3.08
CA CYS A 208 -7.18 15.38 1.72
C CYS A 208 -6.77 13.98 1.24
N GLY A 209 -5.86 13.30 1.96
CA GLY A 209 -5.46 11.92 1.68
C GLY A 209 -4.47 11.75 0.52
N ILE A 210 -4.23 12.76 -0.31
CA ILE A 210 -3.41 12.62 -1.53
C ILE A 210 -1.97 12.19 -1.23
N CYS A 211 -1.33 12.79 -0.23
CA CYS A 211 0.05 12.45 0.14
C CYS A 211 0.13 11.25 1.11
N THR A 212 -0.97 10.87 1.75
CA THR A 212 -0.99 9.98 2.92
C THR A 212 -0.42 8.60 2.61
N ARG A 213 -0.74 8.02 1.45
CA ARG A 213 -0.19 6.72 1.04
C ARG A 213 1.33 6.75 0.92
N GLY A 214 1.88 7.83 0.35
CA GLY A 214 3.32 8.03 0.21
C GLY A 214 4.03 8.22 1.55
N PHE A 215 3.43 9.01 2.44
CA PHE A 215 3.93 9.17 3.82
C PHE A 215 3.91 7.85 4.60
N ILE A 216 2.84 7.07 4.50
CA ILE A 216 2.74 5.76 5.17
C ILE A 216 3.84 4.82 4.67
N MET A 217 4.06 4.71 3.35
CA MET A 217 5.10 3.84 2.80
C MET A 217 6.52 4.32 3.12
N SER A 218 6.75 5.63 3.16
CA SER A 218 8.03 6.20 3.58
C SER A 218 8.29 5.96 5.08
N THR A 219 7.25 6.12 5.91
CA THR A 219 7.29 5.80 7.34
C THR A 219 7.59 4.33 7.56
N TYR A 220 6.96 3.44 6.79
CA TYR A 220 7.25 2.01 6.84
C TYR A 220 8.73 1.73 6.55
N ALA A 221 9.27 2.26 5.45
CA ALA A 221 10.68 2.07 5.11
C ALA A 221 11.63 2.64 6.19
N LEU A 222 11.32 3.83 6.72
CA LEU A 222 12.07 4.44 7.82
C LEU A 222 12.08 3.53 9.05
N LEU A 223 10.92 3.07 9.51
CA LEU A 223 10.81 2.28 10.74
C LEU A 223 11.36 0.86 10.62
N GLN A 224 11.40 0.30 9.40
CA GLN A 224 12.12 -0.95 9.14
C GLN A 224 13.64 -0.76 9.27
N ALA A 225 14.17 0.39 8.85
CA ALA A 225 15.60 0.69 8.93
C ALA A 225 16.04 1.18 10.32
N ASN A 226 15.22 2.01 10.96
CA ASN A 226 15.42 2.56 12.29
C ASN A 226 14.10 2.49 13.08
N PRO A 227 13.91 1.48 13.94
CA PRO A 227 12.68 1.32 14.71
C PRO A 227 12.42 2.42 15.75
N LYS A 228 13.42 3.22 16.12
CA LYS A 228 13.34 4.28 17.13
C LYS A 228 14.00 5.57 16.63
N PRO A 229 13.47 6.18 15.56
CA PRO A 229 14.08 7.37 15.00
C PRO A 229 13.84 8.59 15.90
N THR A 230 14.83 9.47 15.95
CA THR A 230 14.72 10.81 16.53
C THR A 230 13.86 11.72 15.66
N ASP A 231 13.43 12.88 16.18
CA ASP A 231 12.64 13.84 15.42
C ASP A 231 13.35 14.32 14.14
N ASP A 232 14.67 14.53 14.20
CA ASP A 232 15.48 14.92 13.04
C ASP A 232 15.54 13.81 11.99
N GLU A 233 15.69 12.56 12.41
CA GLU A 233 15.67 11.39 11.51
C GLU A 233 14.29 11.15 10.89
N ILE A 234 13.21 11.44 11.62
CA ILE A 234 11.85 11.41 11.08
C ILE A 234 11.69 12.49 10.00
N SER A 235 12.11 13.72 10.29
CA SER A 235 12.02 14.83 9.35
C SER A 235 12.81 14.55 8.07
N GLU A 236 14.06 14.11 8.20
CA GLU A 236 14.92 13.76 7.07
C GLU A 236 14.38 12.53 6.30
N GLY A 237 13.97 11.48 7.02
CA GLY A 237 13.43 10.26 6.44
C GLY A 237 12.15 10.47 5.64
N LEU A 238 11.38 11.52 5.98
CA LEU A 238 10.14 11.88 5.30
C LEU A 238 10.25 13.07 4.36
N ALA A 239 11.40 13.74 4.28
CA ALA A 239 11.63 14.94 3.45
C ALA A 239 11.32 14.75 1.95
N GLY A 240 11.27 13.50 1.48
CA GLY A 240 10.84 13.14 0.13
C GLY A 240 9.33 13.23 -0.13
N ASN A 241 8.52 13.55 0.88
CA ASN A 241 7.06 13.62 0.80
C ASN A 241 6.55 15.03 1.10
N ILE A 242 5.68 15.55 0.23
CA ILE A 242 5.12 16.89 0.35
C ILE A 242 3.64 16.79 0.73
N CYS A 243 3.28 17.42 1.84
CA CYS A 243 1.90 17.59 2.28
C CYS A 243 1.41 19.01 1.99
N ARG A 244 0.44 19.17 1.09
CA ARG A 244 -0.13 20.50 0.76
C ARG A 244 -1.02 21.06 1.88
N CYS A 245 -1.64 20.17 2.66
CA CYS A 245 -2.46 20.51 3.83
C CYS A 245 -1.62 21.01 5.02
N GLY A 246 -0.30 20.78 5.01
CA GLY A 246 0.60 21.29 6.06
C GLY A 246 0.61 20.48 7.36
N GLU A 247 0.09 19.25 7.39
CA GLU A 247 -0.07 18.44 8.60
C GLU A 247 1.22 17.76 9.11
N TYR A 248 2.41 18.31 8.83
CA TYR A 248 3.70 17.67 9.16
C TYR A 248 3.85 17.36 10.65
N ALA A 249 3.41 18.25 11.54
CA ALA A 249 3.48 18.01 12.99
C ALA A 249 2.69 16.76 13.40
N LYS A 250 1.46 16.59 12.88
CA LYS A 250 0.63 15.40 13.15
C LYS A 250 1.17 14.15 12.47
N ILE A 251 1.74 14.29 11.27
CA ILE A 251 2.45 13.20 10.58
C ILE A 251 3.63 12.71 11.44
N TYR A 252 4.43 13.61 12.01
CA TYR A 252 5.57 13.23 12.85
C TYR A 252 5.12 12.61 14.18
N THR A 253 4.03 13.13 14.78
CA THR A 253 3.38 12.47 15.92
C THR A 253 2.96 11.04 15.56
N ALA A 254 2.27 10.84 14.44
CA ALA A 254 1.84 9.52 13.99
C ALA A 254 3.02 8.55 13.78
N VAL A 255 4.15 9.03 13.27
CA VAL A 255 5.37 8.21 13.11
C VAL A 255 5.90 7.74 14.47
N LYS A 256 5.96 8.63 15.46
CA LYS A 256 6.41 8.30 16.83
C LYS A 256 5.46 7.35 17.53
N THR A 257 4.15 7.56 17.40
CA THR A 257 3.11 6.66 17.88
C THR A 257 3.30 5.28 17.27
N ALA A 258 3.42 5.18 15.94
CA ALA A 258 3.62 3.91 15.25
C ALA A 258 4.91 3.21 15.66
N SER A 259 6.03 3.95 15.80
CA SER A 259 7.30 3.41 16.30
C SER A 259 7.15 2.78 17.69
N THR A 260 6.46 3.46 18.60
CA THR A 260 6.23 3.00 19.97
C THR A 260 5.35 1.75 20.00
N GLU A 261 4.23 1.76 19.26
CA GLU A 261 3.31 0.63 19.18
C GLU A 261 3.95 -0.60 18.54
N MET A 262 4.72 -0.42 17.46
CA MET A 262 5.46 -1.51 16.80
C MET A 262 6.53 -2.13 17.72
N ALA A 263 7.06 -1.37 18.68
CA ALA A 263 7.97 -1.87 19.70
C ALA A 263 7.25 -2.54 20.90
N GLY A 264 5.92 -2.66 20.86
CA GLY A 264 5.11 -3.22 21.95
C GLY A 264 4.83 -2.24 23.09
N GLY A 265 5.13 -0.95 22.92
CA GLY A 265 4.80 0.09 23.87
C GLY A 265 3.30 0.42 23.87
N GLN A 266 2.79 0.87 25.00
CA GLN A 266 1.44 1.42 25.09
C GLN A 266 1.43 2.81 24.44
N VAL A 267 0.41 3.08 23.63
CA VAL A 267 0.23 4.38 22.97
C VAL A 267 -1.11 4.99 23.34
N THR A 268 -1.16 6.31 23.32
CA THR A 268 -2.41 7.07 23.42
C THR A 268 -2.52 7.88 22.14
N TYR A 269 -3.59 7.66 21.39
CA TYR A 269 -3.86 8.42 20.18
C TYR A 269 -4.51 9.76 20.50
N THR A 270 -4.36 10.71 19.58
CA THR A 270 -4.96 12.05 19.69
C THR A 270 -6.49 12.00 19.58
N ALA A 271 -7.02 11.10 18.75
CA ALA A 271 -8.45 10.87 18.62
C ALA A 271 -9.05 10.33 19.93
N PRO A 272 -10.21 10.85 20.39
CA PRO A 272 -10.86 10.34 21.59
C PRO A 272 -11.36 8.90 21.40
N ALA A 273 -11.28 8.08 22.45
CA ALA A 273 -11.67 6.67 22.43
C ALA A 273 -13.14 6.42 22.02
N SER A 274 -14.00 7.44 22.11
CA SER A 274 -15.43 7.37 21.76
C SER A 274 -15.72 7.19 20.27
N ILE A 275 -14.73 7.25 19.39
CA ILE A 275 -14.92 6.99 17.94
C ILE A 275 -14.99 5.48 17.63
N PHE A 276 -14.59 4.61 18.57
CA PHE A 276 -14.53 3.15 18.36
C PHE A 276 -15.69 2.35 18.92
N THR A 277 -16.64 2.97 19.63
CA THR A 277 -17.92 2.30 19.90
C THR A 277 -18.76 2.33 18.62
N VAL A 278 -18.42 1.45 17.68
CA VAL A 278 -19.46 0.80 16.90
C VAL A 278 -20.22 -0.03 17.92
N GLY A 279 -21.19 0.60 18.60
CA GLY A 279 -22.23 -0.17 19.26
C GLY A 279 -22.78 -1.16 18.23
N PRO A 280 -23.29 -2.34 18.65
CA PRO A 280 -23.97 -3.23 17.71
C PRO A 280 -24.88 -2.34 16.88
N THR A 281 -24.76 -2.39 15.54
CA THR A 281 -25.58 -1.57 14.63
C THR A 281 -26.93 -1.51 15.27
N GLN A 282 -27.28 -0.36 15.86
CA GLN A 282 -28.50 -0.30 16.62
C GLN A 282 -29.52 -0.58 15.55
N ALA A 283 -30.13 -1.77 15.60
CA ALA A 283 -31.12 -2.17 14.63
C ALA A 283 -32.02 -0.95 14.55
N ALA A 284 -32.07 -0.32 13.37
CA ALA A 284 -32.75 0.95 13.17
C ALA A 284 -34.04 0.84 14.00
N PRO A 285 -34.25 1.74 14.99
CA PRO A 285 -35.20 1.50 16.08
C PRO A 285 -36.44 0.92 15.45
N ALA A 286 -36.74 -0.35 15.78
CA ALA A 286 -37.70 -1.18 15.06
C ALA A 286 -38.88 -0.29 14.72
N ALA A 287 -39.03 0.03 13.43
CA ALA A 287 -39.78 1.19 12.97
C ALA A 287 -41.02 1.33 13.83
N ALA A 288 -40.97 2.27 14.79
CA ALA A 288 -42.15 2.63 15.55
C ALA A 288 -43.16 2.94 14.46
N THR A 289 -44.23 2.17 14.38
CA THR A 289 -45.19 2.12 13.27
C THR A 289 -45.58 3.54 12.89
N ALA A 290 -44.79 4.14 12.01
CA ALA A 290 -44.97 5.46 11.49
C ALA A 290 -46.00 5.27 10.40
N GLY A 291 -46.98 6.16 10.33
CA GLY A 291 -47.92 6.21 9.22
C GLY A 291 -47.17 6.18 7.87
N PRO A 292 -47.87 5.88 6.77
CA PRO A 292 -47.23 5.78 5.45
C PRO A 292 -46.42 7.05 5.19
N THR A 293 -45.09 6.97 5.08
CA THR A 293 -44.26 8.13 4.72
C THR A 293 -43.89 8.07 3.24
N VAL A 294 -43.85 9.22 2.58
CA VAL A 294 -43.32 9.36 1.22
C VAL A 294 -41.94 10.00 1.30
N SER A 295 -41.01 9.56 0.45
CA SER A 295 -39.66 10.11 0.32
C SER A 295 -39.41 10.47 -1.12
N LYS A 296 -38.88 11.67 -1.38
CA LYS A 296 -38.53 12.13 -2.73
C LYS A 296 -37.27 12.97 -2.72
N ASP A 297 -36.48 12.77 -3.76
CA ASP A 297 -35.30 13.58 -4.07
C ASP A 297 -35.71 14.75 -4.97
N PHE A 298 -35.18 15.92 -4.64
CA PHE A 298 -35.31 17.13 -5.42
C PHE A 298 -33.93 17.71 -5.75
N GLU A 299 -33.80 18.36 -6.89
CA GLU A 299 -32.59 19.10 -7.27
C GLU A 299 -32.81 20.58 -6.95
N PHE A 300 -31.85 21.24 -6.31
CA PHE A 300 -31.96 22.69 -6.10
C PHE A 300 -31.93 23.43 -7.44
N VAL A 301 -32.73 24.48 -7.57
CA VAL A 301 -32.62 25.41 -8.71
C VAL A 301 -31.26 26.10 -8.69
N SER A 302 -30.80 26.48 -7.50
CA SER A 302 -29.46 27.02 -7.24
C SER A 302 -28.78 26.17 -6.17
N ALA A 303 -27.62 25.61 -6.51
CA ALA A 303 -26.81 24.83 -5.58
C ALA A 303 -26.41 25.67 -4.35
N LEU A 304 -26.25 25.00 -3.21
CA LEU A 304 -25.59 25.59 -2.05
C LEU A 304 -24.11 25.83 -2.37
N SER A 305 -23.52 26.90 -1.83
CA SER A 305 -22.13 27.24 -2.15
C SER A 305 -21.16 26.24 -1.50
N THR A 306 -21.51 25.78 -0.30
CA THR A 306 -20.73 24.85 0.53
C THR A 306 -21.65 23.81 1.18
N ILE A 307 -21.15 22.63 1.54
CA ILE A 307 -21.98 21.59 2.19
C ILE A 307 -22.35 22.00 3.62
N GLU A 308 -21.55 22.85 4.22
CA GLU A 308 -21.72 23.45 5.54
C GLU A 308 -22.99 24.33 5.63
N GLU A 309 -23.50 24.82 4.50
CA GLU A 309 -24.77 25.56 4.41
C GLU A 309 -26.01 24.65 4.50
N PHE A 310 -25.86 23.33 4.34
CA PHE A 310 -26.99 22.40 4.23
C PHE A 310 -27.78 22.30 5.54
N GLU A 311 -27.12 22.09 6.67
CA GLU A 311 -27.81 21.93 7.96
C GLU A 311 -28.52 23.22 8.42
N PRO A 312 -27.90 24.42 8.36
CA PRO A 312 -28.58 25.68 8.64
C PRO A 312 -29.82 25.91 7.76
N MET A 313 -29.76 25.54 6.48
CA MET A 313 -30.89 25.62 5.55
C MET A 313 -31.99 24.61 5.86
N ALA A 314 -31.62 23.36 6.17
CA ALA A 314 -32.57 22.28 6.41
C ALA A 314 -33.28 22.42 7.76
N ALA A 315 -32.63 23.02 8.76
CA ALA A 315 -33.16 23.17 10.12
C ALA A 315 -34.59 23.76 10.20
N PRO A 316 -34.92 24.91 9.57
CA PRO A 316 -36.28 25.45 9.59
C PRO A 316 -37.29 24.55 8.85
N ILE A 317 -36.86 23.82 7.82
CA ILE A 317 -37.74 22.93 7.04
C ILE A 317 -38.04 21.65 7.84
N LYS A 318 -37.06 21.12 8.58
CA LYS A 318 -37.24 19.97 9.50
C LYS A 318 -38.33 20.22 10.56
N GLN A 319 -38.62 21.49 10.89
CA GLN A 319 -39.66 21.87 11.85
C GLN A 319 -41.04 22.06 11.22
N GLN A 320 -41.16 21.96 9.89
CA GLN A 320 -42.44 22.15 9.22
C GLN A 320 -43.39 20.96 9.46
N PRO A 321 -44.71 21.22 9.57
CA PRO A 321 -45.70 20.16 9.77
C PRO A 321 -45.61 19.09 8.68
N GLY A 322 -45.51 17.83 9.10
CA GLY A 322 -45.48 16.69 8.19
C GLY A 322 -44.10 16.32 7.67
N ILE A 323 -43.06 17.13 7.88
CA ILE A 323 -41.68 16.73 7.57
C ILE A 323 -41.18 15.75 8.62
N VAL A 324 -40.62 14.62 8.15
CA VAL A 324 -40.11 13.54 9.01
C VAL A 324 -38.59 13.55 9.02
N GLU A 325 -37.97 13.71 7.84
CA GLU A 325 -36.52 13.64 7.69
C GLU A 325 -36.08 14.46 6.47
N ILE A 326 -34.90 15.07 6.57
CA ILE A 326 -34.24 15.78 5.47
C ILE A 326 -32.77 15.39 5.45
N THR A 327 -32.30 14.93 4.29
CA THR A 327 -30.88 14.63 4.00
C THR A 327 -30.53 15.19 2.62
N GLY A 328 -29.25 15.35 2.30
CA GLY A 328 -28.89 15.87 0.98
C GLY A 328 -27.43 16.24 0.82
N SER A 329 -27.18 16.99 -0.25
CA SER A 329 -25.88 17.48 -0.68
C SER A 329 -25.97 18.96 -1.06
N GLN A 330 -24.91 19.51 -1.65
CA GLN A 330 -24.94 20.88 -2.21
C GLN A 330 -25.89 21.02 -3.41
N LEU A 331 -26.23 19.92 -4.08
CA LEU A 331 -26.99 19.92 -5.34
C LEU A 331 -28.41 19.37 -5.18
N THR A 332 -28.63 18.54 -4.17
CA THR A 332 -29.86 17.77 -4.01
C THR A 332 -30.33 17.74 -2.57
N ILE A 333 -31.64 17.56 -2.40
CA ILE A 333 -32.30 17.39 -1.11
C ILE A 333 -33.30 16.25 -1.20
N THR A 334 -33.17 15.29 -0.29
CA THR A 334 -34.15 14.23 -0.05
C THR A 334 -35.02 14.67 1.10
N VAL A 335 -36.33 14.74 0.86
CA VAL A 335 -37.31 15.03 1.91
C VAL A 335 -38.19 13.82 2.10
N LYS A 336 -38.34 13.40 3.36
CA LYS A 336 -39.30 12.40 3.80
C LYS A 336 -40.41 13.07 4.58
N TRP A 337 -41.66 12.79 4.23
CA TRP A 337 -42.82 13.44 4.84
C TRP A 337 -44.01 12.49 5.02
N ASP A 338 -44.94 12.91 5.86
CA ASP A 338 -46.23 12.28 6.10
C ASP A 338 -47.26 12.85 5.09
N PRO A 339 -47.73 12.06 4.10
CA PRO A 339 -48.67 12.48 3.06
C PRO A 339 -50.06 12.81 3.62
N SER A 340 -50.37 12.42 4.86
CA SER A 340 -51.61 12.85 5.53
C SER A 340 -51.53 14.29 6.07
N LYS A 341 -50.32 14.85 6.18
CA LYS A 341 -50.06 16.19 6.74
C LYS A 341 -49.58 17.19 5.70
N VAL A 342 -48.82 16.75 4.70
CA VAL A 342 -48.30 17.60 3.63
C VAL A 342 -48.18 16.80 2.34
N ASP A 343 -48.53 17.39 1.21
CA ASP A 343 -48.33 16.80 -0.12
C ASP A 343 -47.01 17.30 -0.73
N GLU A 344 -46.64 16.79 -1.90
CA GLU A 344 -45.40 17.22 -2.56
C GLU A 344 -45.38 18.73 -2.85
N ALA A 345 -46.54 19.32 -3.19
CA ALA A 345 -46.65 20.75 -3.44
C ALA A 345 -46.35 21.58 -2.18
N GLY A 346 -46.84 21.14 -1.01
CA GLY A 346 -46.52 21.73 0.28
C GLY A 346 -45.04 21.62 0.63
N VAL A 347 -44.40 20.47 0.36
CA VAL A 347 -42.95 20.30 0.54
C VAL A 347 -42.14 21.27 -0.33
N ARG A 348 -42.50 21.38 -1.62
CA ARG A 348 -41.87 22.35 -2.54
C ARG A 348 -42.09 23.80 -2.10
N LYS A 349 -43.24 24.09 -1.50
CA LYS A 349 -43.54 25.41 -0.93
C LYS A 349 -42.63 25.71 0.27
N TYR A 350 -42.45 24.77 1.21
CA TYR A 350 -41.53 24.96 2.33
C TYR A 350 -40.10 25.23 1.89
N LEU A 351 -39.62 24.49 0.89
CA LEU A 351 -38.31 24.69 0.28
C LEU A 351 -38.19 26.08 -0.38
N THR A 352 -39.21 26.50 -1.11
CA THR A 352 -39.25 27.81 -1.77
C THR A 352 -39.33 28.97 -0.77
N ASP A 353 -40.17 28.85 0.26
CA ASP A 353 -40.31 29.86 1.32
C ASP A 353 -39.02 30.01 2.14
N ALA A 354 -38.24 28.94 2.26
CA ALA A 354 -36.92 28.95 2.88
C ALA A 354 -35.83 29.55 1.98
N GLY A 355 -36.15 29.94 0.74
CA GLY A 355 -35.19 30.51 -0.23
C GLY A 355 -34.45 29.49 -1.09
N HIS A 356 -34.85 28.21 -1.04
CA HIS A 356 -34.18 27.11 -1.74
C HIS A 356 -35.15 26.37 -2.67
N PRO A 357 -35.66 27.01 -3.73
CA PRO A 357 -36.57 26.37 -4.67
C PRO A 357 -35.91 25.16 -5.36
N VAL A 358 -36.72 24.17 -5.69
CA VAL A 358 -36.27 22.89 -6.27
C VAL A 358 -37.00 22.55 -7.56
N LYS A 359 -36.31 21.84 -8.46
CA LYS A 359 -36.82 21.31 -9.73
C LYS A 359 -37.63 20.03 -9.51
#